data_AF-A0A9E3ZZY5-F1
#
_entry.id   AF-A0A9E3ZZY5-F1
#
_cell.length_a   1.000
_cell.length_b   1.000
_cell.length_c   1.000
_cell.angle_alpha   90.00
_cell.angle_beta   90.00
_cell.angle_gamma   90.00
#
_symmetry.space_group_name_H-M   'P 1'
#
loop_
_entity.id
_entity.type
_entity.pdbx_description
1 polymer ?
#
loop_
_entity_poly.entity_id
_entity_poly.type
_entity_poly.pdbx_seq_one_letter_code
_entity_poly.pdbx_strand_id
1 'polypeptide(L)'
;MAYGSNWETITGWEEIRASWINIFQNTHRMHIHPCEIAIHTDNQFAWVTCVESIHTFAGGRMGISFAQATNVFKHEGEGWKMVHHHASPLPREVALSGTAAAPSPN
;
A
#
# COMPACT_ATOMS: atom_id res chain seq x y z
N MET A 1 -0.14 -11.20 2.87
CA MET A 1 0.90 -10.65 3.75
C MET A 1 1.42 -11.75 4.66
N ALA A 2 2.72 -12.02 4.59
CA ALA A 2 3.42 -12.91 5.51
C ALA A 2 4.25 -12.05 6.49
N TYR A 3 4.45 -12.57 7.69
CA TYR A 3 5.22 -11.95 8.77
C TYR A 3 6.68 -11.69 8.39
N GLY A 4 7.19 -10.50 8.74
CA GLY A 4 8.58 -10.10 8.60
C GLY A 4 8.70 -8.58 8.45
N SER A 5 8.98 -7.87 9.54
CA SER A 5 9.24 -6.42 9.58
C SER A 5 10.62 -6.02 9.03
N ASN A 6 11.22 -6.84 8.16
CA ASN A 6 12.58 -6.62 7.64
C ASN A 6 12.55 -6.41 6.11
N TRP A 7 11.77 -5.44 5.65
CA TRP A 7 12.03 -4.88 4.33
C TRP A 7 13.25 -3.97 4.49
N GLU A 8 14.42 -4.46 4.06
CA GLU A 8 15.60 -3.63 3.96
C GLU A 8 15.37 -2.53 2.92
N THR A 9 16.02 -1.38 3.12
CA THR A 9 15.97 -0.29 2.16
C THR A 9 16.51 -0.76 0.81
N ILE A 10 15.66 -0.75 -0.22
CA ILE A 10 16.07 -0.97 -1.61
C ILE A 10 16.43 0.38 -2.23
N THR A 11 17.57 0.45 -2.91
CA THR A 11 18.09 1.65 -3.60
C THR A 11 18.63 1.23 -4.95
N GLY A 12 18.48 2.08 -5.97
CA GLY A 12 18.87 1.75 -7.35
C GLY A 12 17.70 1.28 -8.19
N TRP A 13 17.72 1.59 -9.49
CA TRP A 13 16.60 1.27 -10.38
C TRP A 13 16.46 -0.23 -10.60
N GLU A 14 17.56 -0.96 -10.74
CA GLU A 14 17.54 -2.41 -10.94
C GLU A 14 16.83 -3.15 -9.79
N GLU A 15 17.20 -2.83 -8.56
CA GLU A 15 16.67 -3.43 -7.33
C GLU A 15 15.21 -3.05 -7.10
N ILE A 16 14.88 -1.77 -7.29
CA ILE A 16 13.50 -1.28 -7.19
C ILE A 16 12.60 -1.99 -8.21
N ARG A 17 13.05 -2.07 -9.47
CA ARG A 17 12.30 -2.74 -10.54
C ARG A 17 12.14 -4.24 -10.25
N ALA A 18 13.19 -4.91 -9.79
CA ALA A 18 13.12 -6.33 -9.43
C ALA A 18 12.10 -6.58 -8.30
N SER A 19 12.06 -5.71 -7.29
CA SER A 19 11.07 -5.76 -6.21
C SER A 19 9.64 -5.65 -6.74
N TRP A 20 9.36 -4.68 -7.61
CA TRP A 20 8.03 -4.53 -8.22
C TRP A 20 7.62 -5.73 -9.08
N ILE A 21 8.54 -6.27 -9.89
CA ILE A 21 8.30 -7.49 -10.66
C ILE A 21 7.89 -8.63 -9.72
N ASN A 22 8.63 -8.82 -8.63
CA ASN A 22 8.33 -9.85 -7.64
C ASN A 22 6.96 -9.64 -6.98
N ILE A 23 6.60 -8.42 -6.60
CA ILE A 23 5.27 -8.10 -6.04
C ILE A 23 4.16 -8.48 -7.03
N PHE A 24 4.28 -8.06 -8.29
CA PHE A 24 3.24 -8.30 -9.30
C PHE A 24 3.13 -9.78 -9.71
N GLN A 25 4.24 -10.52 -9.74
CA GLN A 25 4.20 -11.96 -10.02
C GLN A 25 3.52 -12.76 -8.91
N ASN A 26 3.66 -12.33 -7.66
CA ASN A 26 3.16 -13.06 -6.49
C ASN A 26 1.80 -12.56 -5.98
N THR A 27 1.25 -11.51 -6.60
CA THR A 27 -0.01 -10.90 -6.16
C THR A 27 -1.06 -10.99 -7.26
N HIS A 28 -1.95 -11.98 -7.17
CA HIS A 28 -2.95 -12.26 -8.20
C HIS A 28 -3.95 -11.12 -8.43
N ARG A 29 -4.45 -10.52 -7.34
CA ARG A 29 -5.36 -9.37 -7.41
C ARG A 29 -5.18 -8.52 -6.16
N MET A 30 -4.69 -7.30 -6.37
CA MET A 30 -4.48 -6.31 -5.32
C MET A 30 -5.03 -4.96 -5.76
N HIS A 31 -5.77 -4.32 -4.87
CA HIS A 31 -6.25 -2.96 -5.04
C HIS A 31 -5.69 -2.13 -3.89
N ILE A 32 -5.05 -1.01 -4.21
CA ILE A 32 -4.52 -0.08 -3.22
C ILE A 32 -5.35 1.20 -3.31
N HIS A 33 -5.96 1.57 -2.20
CA HIS A 33 -6.76 2.77 -2.07
C HIS A 33 -6.07 3.75 -1.11
N PRO A 34 -5.48 4.85 -1.61
CA PRO A 34 -4.94 5.88 -0.75
C PRO A 34 -6.07 6.65 -0.06
N CYS A 35 -5.97 6.79 1.24
CA CYS A 35 -6.88 7.49 2.14
C CYS A 35 -6.08 8.48 3.00
N GLU A 36 -6.76 9.42 3.67
CA GLU A 36 -6.10 10.38 4.59
C GLU A 36 -4.90 11.09 3.92
N ILE A 37 -5.13 11.58 2.71
CA ILE A 37 -4.09 12.10 1.82
C ILE A 37 -3.72 13.53 2.24
N ALA A 38 -2.44 13.78 2.49
CA ALA A 38 -1.87 15.12 2.57
C ALA A 38 -0.80 15.28 1.50
N ILE A 39 -0.81 16.44 0.83
CA ILE A 39 0.09 16.76 -0.28
C ILE A 39 0.81 18.05 0.05
N HIS A 40 2.13 18.03 -0.10
CA HIS A 40 2.99 19.20 0.01
C HIS A 40 3.85 19.32 -1.23
N THR A 41 4.07 20.55 -1.67
CA THR A 41 4.90 20.86 -2.84
C THR A 41 5.92 21.94 -2.47
N ASP A 42 7.17 21.73 -2.85
CA ASP A 42 8.26 22.69 -2.71
C ASP A 42 9.19 22.61 -3.93
N ASN A 43 9.27 23.71 -4.69
CA ASN A 43 10.04 23.81 -5.93
C ASN A 43 9.73 22.67 -6.92
N GLN A 44 10.71 21.80 -7.15
CA GLN A 44 10.62 20.64 -8.05
C GLN A 44 10.27 19.35 -7.32
N PHE A 45 9.95 19.41 -6.02
CA PHE A 45 9.61 18.27 -5.20
C PHE A 45 8.17 18.34 -4.71
N ALA A 46 7.56 17.18 -4.56
CA ALA A 46 6.30 17.01 -3.86
C ALA A 46 6.41 15.78 -2.96
N TRP A 47 5.74 15.79 -1.81
CA TRP A 47 5.55 14.57 -1.05
C TRP A 47 4.09 14.41 -0.68
N VAL A 48 3.64 13.16 -0.82
CA VAL A 48 2.30 12.71 -0.49
C VAL A 48 2.43 11.77 0.70
N THR A 49 1.82 12.14 1.82
CA THR A 49 1.60 11.22 2.93
C THR A 49 0.17 10.70 2.86
N CYS A 50 -0.01 9.40 3.08
CA CYS A 50 -1.33 8.78 3.05
C CYS A 50 -1.38 7.49 3.88
N VAL A 51 -2.60 7.03 4.11
CA VAL A 51 -2.88 5.66 4.54
C VAL A 51 -3.27 4.85 3.31
N GLU A 52 -2.53 3.80 3.01
CA GLU A 52 -2.83 2.86 1.93
C GLU A 52 -3.72 1.74 2.48
N SER A 53 -4.97 1.67 2.04
CA SER A 53 -5.82 0.50 2.26
C SER A 53 -5.57 -0.52 1.15
N ILE A 54 -4.97 -1.65 1.53
CA ILE A 54 -4.47 -2.67 0.60
C ILE A 54 -5.42 -3.86 0.67
N HIS A 55 -6.18 -4.05 -0.40
CA HIS A 55 -7.10 -5.16 -0.56
C HIS A 55 -6.43 -6.23 -1.39
N THR A 56 -6.33 -7.45 -0.87
CA THR A 56 -5.73 -8.60 -1.56
C THR A 56 -6.73 -9.74 -1.68
N PHE A 57 -6.75 -10.42 -2.82
CA PHE A 57 -7.53 -11.63 -3.00
C PHE A 57 -6.61 -12.82 -3.25
N ALA A 58 -6.71 -13.84 -2.39
CA ALA A 58 -5.98 -15.09 -2.54
C ALA A 58 -6.85 -16.26 -2.07
N GLY A 59 -6.87 -17.36 -2.84
CA GLY A 59 -7.60 -18.58 -2.45
C GLY A 59 -9.09 -18.39 -2.18
N GLY A 60 -9.75 -17.46 -2.88
CA GLY A 60 -11.17 -17.14 -2.68
C GLY A 60 -11.48 -16.29 -1.44
N ARG A 61 -10.46 -15.81 -0.72
CA ARG A 61 -10.63 -14.93 0.45
C ARG A 61 -10.11 -13.53 0.16
N MET A 62 -10.81 -12.53 0.70
CA MET A 62 -10.37 -11.14 0.73
C MET A 62 -9.61 -10.88 2.03
N GLY A 63 -8.43 -10.29 1.93
CA GLY A 63 -7.68 -9.71 3.06
C GLY A 63 -7.56 -8.20 2.89
N ILE A 64 -7.71 -7.46 4.00
CA ILE A 64 -7.49 -6.01 4.05
C ILE A 64 -6.36 -5.74 5.03
N SER A 65 -5.40 -4.90 4.64
CA SER A 65 -4.43 -4.30 5.55
C SER A 65 -4.30 -2.81 5.31
N PHE A 66 -3.57 -2.16 6.20
CA PHE A 66 -3.28 -0.74 6.11
C PHE A 66 -1.77 -0.51 6.23
N ALA A 67 -1.27 0.48 5.50
CA ALA A 67 0.08 1.00 5.66
C ALA A 67 0.07 2.53 5.68
N GLN A 68 0.97 3.16 6.44
CA GLN A 68 1.28 4.58 6.30
C GLN A 68 2.37 4.72 5.26
N ALA A 69 2.16 5.56 4.25
CA ALA A 69 3.13 5.78 3.19
C ALA A 69 3.56 7.24 3.10
N THR A 70 4.85 7.44 2.81
CA THR A 70 5.41 8.71 2.33
C THR A 70 5.96 8.48 0.93
N ASN A 71 5.37 9.17 -0.05
CA ASN A 71 5.74 9.12 -1.46
C ASN A 71 6.37 10.46 -1.85
N VAL A 72 7.65 10.49 -2.22
CA VAL A 72 8.31 11.70 -2.71
C VAL A 72 8.40 11.64 -4.22
N PHE A 73 8.04 12.75 -4.86
CA PHE A 73 8.09 12.95 -6.28
C PHE A 73 9.02 14.10 -6.62
N LYS A 74 9.71 13.96 -7.76
CA LYS A 74 10.47 15.03 -8.39
C LYS A 74 9.82 15.35 -9.74
N HIS A 75 9.62 16.62 -10.01
CA HIS A 75 9.18 17.10 -11.31
C HIS A 75 10.36 17.08 -12.28
N GLU A 76 10.27 16.28 -13.34
CA GLU A 76 11.30 16.15 -14.37
C GLU A 76 10.69 16.16 -15.77
N GLY A 77 11.19 17.05 -16.63
CA GLY A 77 10.64 17.23 -17.98
C GLY A 77 9.18 17.62 -17.92
N GLU A 78 8.31 16.76 -18.45
CA GLU A 78 6.87 17.01 -18.55
C GLU A 78 6.04 16.40 -17.42
N GLY A 79 6.65 15.82 -16.37
CA GLY A 79 5.84 15.19 -15.33
C GLY A 79 6.54 14.87 -14.01
N TRP A 80 5.71 14.45 -13.06
CA TRP A 80 6.14 14.00 -11.75
C TRP A 80 6.59 12.53 -11.80
N LYS A 81 7.78 12.26 -11.29
CA LYS A 81 8.30 10.90 -11.10
C LYS A 81 8.49 10.63 -9.63
N MET A 82 8.05 9.46 -9.18
CA MET A 82 8.33 9.02 -7.81
C MET A 82 9.83 8.74 -7.66
N VAL A 83 10.45 9.38 -6.67
CA VAL A 83 11.88 9.23 -6.35
C VAL A 83 12.10 8.57 -4.99
N HIS A 84 11.05 8.45 -4.16
CA HIS A 84 11.07 7.70 -2.91
C HIS A 84 9.68 7.18 -2.58
N HIS A 85 9.62 5.97 -2.06
CA HIS A 85 8.43 5.37 -1.45
C HIS A 85 8.87 4.68 -0.17
N HIS A 86 8.27 5.07 0.94
CA HIS A 86 8.39 4.36 2.21
C HIS A 86 6.99 4.04 2.70
N ALA A 87 6.71 2.78 2.97
CA ALA A 87 5.46 2.33 3.59
C ALA A 87 5.75 1.48 4.81
N SER A 88 5.04 1.73 5.91
CA SER A 88 5.13 0.96 7.15
C SER A 88 3.75 0.40 7.52
N PRO A 89 3.67 -0.85 8.02
CA PRO A 89 2.39 -1.43 8.43
C PRO A 89 1.69 -0.59 9.50
N LEU A 90 0.41 -0.32 9.29
CA LEU A 90 -0.46 0.25 10.29
C LEU A 90 -1.23 -0.88 10.99
N PRO A 91 -1.07 -1.08 12.31
CA PRO A 91 -1.95 -1.95 13.07
C PRO A 91 -3.31 -1.26 13.24
N ARG A 92 -4.17 -1.40 12.22
CA ARG A 92 -5.58 -0.99 12.28
C ARG A 92 -6.43 -2.25 12.45
N GLU A 93 -7.27 -2.27 13.47
CA GLU A 93 -8.21 -3.37 13.67
C GLU A 93 -9.24 -3.37 12.53
N VAL A 94 -9.29 -4.46 11.78
CA VAL A 94 -10.37 -4.69 10.81
C VAL A 94 -11.56 -5.18 11.61
N ALA A 95 -12.56 -4.32 11.81
CA ALA A 95 -13.86 -4.79 12.27
C ALA A 95 -14.37 -5.81 11.23
N LEU A 96 -14.39 -7.09 11.60
CA LEU A 96 -15.00 -8.13 10.79
C LEU A 96 -16.49 -7.82 10.69
N SER A 97 -16.94 -7.13 9.64
CA SER A 97 -18.37 -7.01 9.34
C SER A 97 -18.86 -8.34 8.76
N GLY A 98 -19.06 -9.31 9.63
CA GLY A 98 -19.85 -10.51 9.36
C GLY A 98 -21.09 -10.49 10.23
N THR A 99 -22.17 -9.85 9.76
CA THR A 99 -23.50 -10.09 10.34
C THR A 99 -23.95 -11.48 9.93
N ALA A 100 -23.59 -12.50 10.70
CA ALA A 100 -24.39 -13.71 10.74
C ALA A 100 -25.72 -13.33 11.43
N ALA A 101 -26.80 -13.25 10.67
CA ALA A 101 -28.14 -13.12 11.23
C ALA A 101 -28.36 -14.28 12.21
N ALA A 102 -28.70 -13.96 13.46
CA ALA A 102 -29.10 -14.95 14.44
C ALA A 102 -30.37 -15.68 13.92
N PRO A 103 -30.46 -17.02 14.04
CA PRO A 103 -31.69 -17.71 13.70
C PRO A 103 -32.81 -17.29 14.65
N SER A 104 -33.98 -17.00 14.08
CA SER A 104 -35.21 -16.67 14.81
C SER A 104 -35.56 -17.77 15.82
N PRO A 105 -35.90 -17.44 17.08
CA PRO A 105 -36.43 -18.44 18.00
C PRO A 105 -37.84 -18.85 17.55
N ASN A 106 -38.06 -20.17 17.50
CA ASN A 106 -39.39 -20.80 17.41
C ASN A 106 -40.25 -20.44 18.62
#